data_AF-A0A5U8SXK6-F1
#
_entry.id   AF-A0A5U8SXK6-F1
#
_cell.length_a   1.000
_cell.length_b   1.000
_cell.length_c   1.000
_cell.angle_alpha   90.00
_cell.angle_beta   90.00
_cell.angle_gamma   90.00
#
_symmetry.space_group_name_H-M   'P 1'
#
loop_
_entity.id
_entity.type
_entity.pdbx_description
1 polymer ?
#
loop_
_entity_poly.entity_id
_entity_poly.type
_entity_poly.pdbx_seq_one_letter_code
_entity_poly.pdbx_strand_id
1 'polypeptide(L)'
;MHYKLTFAGVVLILTGCTAVSTTGTDNRPLPQRSDLQHIRLANGMNVYLLSRPQPGAELRLLVESGSLQETEEQRGLAHFTEHMAFKGTT
;
A
#
# COMPACT_ATOMS: atom_id res chain seq x y z
N MET A 1 -60.11 5.19 -26.89
CA MET A 1 -58.81 5.86 -27.07
C MET A 1 -58.15 6.29 -25.74
N HIS A 2 -58.53 5.72 -24.59
CA HIS A 2 -58.02 6.10 -23.27
C HIS A 2 -57.09 5.06 -22.62
N TYR A 3 -57.22 3.77 -22.98
CA TYR A 3 -56.36 2.70 -22.40
C TYR A 3 -54.90 2.78 -22.89
N LYS A 4 -54.67 3.27 -24.12
CA LYS A 4 -53.32 3.41 -24.68
C LYS A 4 -52.52 4.54 -24.01
N LEU A 5 -53.20 5.57 -23.50
CA LEU A 5 -52.58 6.70 -22.83
C LEU A 5 -52.25 6.40 -21.36
N THR A 6 -53.09 5.61 -20.68
CA THR A 6 -52.82 5.13 -19.32
C THR A 6 -51.72 4.06 -19.29
N PHE A 7 -51.62 3.21 -20.31
CA PHE A 7 -50.56 2.19 -20.39
C PHE A 7 -49.16 2.82 -20.61
N ALA A 8 -49.07 3.90 -21.39
CA ALA A 8 -47.82 4.62 -21.62
C ALA A 8 -47.30 5.33 -20.36
N GLY A 9 -48.19 5.87 -19.52
CA GLY A 9 -47.81 6.54 -18.27
C GLY A 9 -47.30 5.59 -17.18
N VAL A 10 -47.83 4.37 -17.10
CA VAL A 10 -47.39 3.35 -16.13
C VAL A 10 -46.03 2.75 -16.52
N VAL A 11 -45.77 2.54 -17.81
CA VAL A 11 -44.48 2.04 -18.30
C VAL A 11 -43.34 3.03 -18.04
N LEU A 12 -43.60 4.35 -18.13
CA LEU A 12 -42.59 5.38 -17.88
C LEU A 12 -42.14 5.45 -16.41
N ILE A 13 -43.04 5.11 -15.47
CA ILE A 13 -42.76 5.11 -14.03
C ILE A 13 -42.00 3.84 -13.60
N LEU A 14 -42.18 2.70 -14.29
CA LEU A 14 -41.46 1.45 -14.01
C LEU A 14 -40.00 1.43 -14.50
N THR A 15 -39.60 2.34 -15.39
CA THR A 15 -38.20 2.51 -15.84
C THR A 15 -37.38 3.48 -14.97
N GLY A 16 -37.97 4.08 -13.93
CA GLY A 16 -37.32 5.13 -13.12
C GLY A 16 -36.39 4.65 -11.99
N CYS A 17 -36.25 3.34 -11.76
CA CYS A 17 -35.58 2.81 -10.55
C CYS A 17 -34.30 1.98 -10.80
N THR A 18 -33.46 2.35 -11.77
CA THR A 18 -32.15 1.66 -11.95
C THR A 18 -30.94 2.60 -11.91
N ALA A 19 -31.01 3.68 -11.13
CA ALA A 19 -29.84 4.47 -10.76
C ALA A 19 -29.67 4.46 -9.23
N VAL A 20 -29.57 3.27 -8.64
CA VAL A 20 -28.86 3.14 -7.38
C VAL A 20 -27.39 3.32 -7.72
N SER A 21 -26.87 4.53 -7.51
CA SER A 21 -25.44 4.74 -7.36
C SER A 21 -25.01 3.93 -6.16
N THR A 22 -24.52 2.71 -6.41
CA THR A 22 -23.78 1.97 -5.40
C THR A 22 -22.63 2.89 -5.02
N THR A 23 -22.70 3.51 -3.85
CA THR A 23 -21.49 3.94 -3.12
C THR A 23 -20.77 2.66 -2.74
N GLY A 24 -20.19 2.02 -3.76
CA GLY A 24 -19.25 0.94 -3.59
C GLY A 24 -18.11 1.55 -2.80
N THR A 25 -17.75 0.88 -1.72
CA THR A 25 -16.43 1.05 -1.11
C THR A 25 -15.41 1.09 -2.23
N ASP A 26 -14.86 2.28 -2.50
CA ASP A 26 -13.84 2.48 -3.52
C ASP A 26 -12.60 1.71 -3.05
N ASN A 27 -12.50 0.47 -3.50
CA ASN A 27 -11.42 -0.45 -3.17
C ASN A 27 -10.14 -0.12 -3.96
N ARG A 28 -10.04 1.06 -4.59
CA ARG A 28 -8.79 1.52 -5.18
C ARG A 28 -7.74 1.67 -4.08
N PRO A 29 -6.53 1.14 -4.30
CA PRO A 29 -5.39 1.44 -3.44
C PRO A 29 -5.18 2.94 -3.36
N LEU A 30 -4.77 3.40 -2.17
CA LEU A 30 -4.37 4.78 -2.00
C LEU A 30 -3.24 5.13 -2.99
N PRO A 31 -3.26 6.33 -3.57
CA PRO A 31 -2.23 6.73 -4.50
C PRO A 31 -0.87 6.76 -3.78
N GLN A 32 0.11 6.08 -4.37
CA GLN A 32 1.49 6.19 -3.93
C GLN A 32 2.07 7.54 -4.40
N ARG A 33 3.00 8.09 -3.60
CA ARG A 33 3.70 9.32 -3.93
C ARG A 33 4.51 9.14 -5.23
N SER A 34 4.31 10.03 -6.20
CA SER A 34 4.86 9.89 -7.56
C SER A 34 6.37 10.14 -7.66
N ASP A 35 6.96 10.81 -6.68
CA ASP A 35 8.40 11.10 -6.59
C ASP A 35 9.19 9.96 -5.93
N LEU A 36 8.52 8.94 -5.39
CA LEU A 36 9.12 7.77 -4.76
C LEU A 36 9.47 6.74 -5.83
N GLN A 37 10.75 6.50 -6.03
CA GLN A 37 11.22 5.44 -6.90
C GLN A 37 11.39 4.15 -6.10
N HIS A 38 10.83 3.05 -6.61
CA HIS A 38 10.99 1.71 -6.04
C HIS A 38 11.66 0.80 -7.05
N ILE A 39 12.77 0.16 -6.64
CA ILE A 39 13.57 -0.73 -7.46
C ILE A 39 13.75 -2.04 -6.69
N ARG A 40 13.56 -3.18 -7.36
CA ARG A 40 13.94 -4.50 -6.83
C ARG A 40 15.17 -5.00 -7.59
N LEU A 41 16.26 -5.20 -6.87
CA LEU A 41 17.51 -5.69 -7.46
C LEU A 41 17.44 -7.18 -7.78
N ALA A 42 18.36 -7.67 -8.62
CA ALA A 42 18.42 -9.08 -9.02
C ALA A 42 18.57 -10.05 -7.83
N ASN A 43 19.21 -9.60 -6.73
CA ASN A 43 19.34 -10.37 -5.49
C ASN A 43 18.10 -10.32 -4.57
N GLY A 44 17.03 -9.64 -5.00
CA GLY A 44 15.78 -9.52 -4.25
C GLY A 44 15.69 -8.31 -3.30
N MET A 45 16.76 -7.52 -3.12
CA MET A 45 16.73 -6.34 -2.25
C MET A 45 15.83 -5.24 -2.83
N ASN A 46 14.98 -4.67 -1.97
CA ASN A 46 14.17 -3.50 -2.31
C ASN A 46 14.95 -2.21 -2.01
N VAL A 47 14.97 -1.30 -2.96
CA VAL A 47 15.54 0.04 -2.82
C VAL A 47 14.43 1.06 -3.04
N TYR A 48 14.23 1.91 -2.05
CA TYR A 48 13.31 3.03 -2.11
C TYR A 48 14.11 4.33 -2.13
N LEU A 49 14.03 5.08 -3.22
CA LEU A 49 14.74 6.34 -3.40
C LEU A 49 13.74 7.49 -3.41
N LEU A 50 13.96 8.45 -2.52
CA LEU A 50 13.20 9.69 -2.44
C LEU A 50 14.18 10.85 -2.48
N SER A 51 14.06 11.69 -3.52
CA SER A 51 14.82 12.94 -3.58
C SER A 51 14.29 13.91 -2.53
N ARG A 52 15.18 14.58 -1.81
CA ARG A 52 14.85 15.62 -0.84
C ARG A 52 15.58 16.91 -1.20
N PRO A 53 14.97 18.08 -0.96
CA PRO A 53 15.59 19.37 -1.26
C PRO A 53 16.71 19.75 -0.29
N GLN A 54 16.80 19.10 0.88
CA GLN A 54 17.85 19.39 1.86
C GLN A 54 19.19 18.78 1.43
N PRO A 55 20.32 19.46 1.70
CA PRO A 55 21.64 18.90 1.47
C PRO A 55 21.89 17.69 2.38
N GLY A 56 22.66 16.73 1.86
CA GLY A 56 22.99 15.48 2.55
C GLY A 56 22.08 14.32 2.15
N ALA A 57 22.52 13.11 2.49
CA ALA A 57 21.78 11.88 2.26
C ALA A 57 21.46 11.21 3.58
N GLU A 58 20.26 10.66 3.69
CA GLU A 58 19.87 9.78 4.77
C GLU A 58 19.68 8.39 4.21
N LEU A 59 20.39 7.41 4.79
CA LEU A 59 20.28 6.02 4.39
C LEU A 59 19.68 5.23 5.55
N ARG A 60 18.72 4.37 5.22
CA ARG A 60 18.13 3.42 6.15
C ARG A 60 18.24 2.03 5.54
N LEU A 61 18.88 1.13 6.26
CA LEU A 61 18.86 -0.30 5.94
C LEU A 61 17.85 -0.96 6.86
N LEU A 62 16.81 -1.55 6.27
CA LEU A 62 15.82 -2.32 7.00
C LEU A 62 16.12 -3.79 6.79
N VAL A 63 16.26 -4.53 7.89
CA VAL A 63 16.36 -5.98 7.90
C VAL A 63 15.10 -6.50 8.58
N GLU A 64 14.37 -7.37 7.90
CA GLU A 64 13.11 -7.97 8.40
C GLU A 64 13.40 -9.07 9.44
N SER A 65 14.20 -8.74 10.47
CA SER A 65 14.58 -9.63 11.56
C SER A 65 14.77 -8.83 12.85
N GLY A 66 14.23 -9.33 13.95
CA GLY A 66 14.34 -8.76 15.28
C GLY A 66 14.04 -9.79 16.35
N SER A 67 13.74 -9.36 17.58
CA SER A 67 13.50 -10.26 18.72
C SER A 67 12.30 -11.20 18.53
N LEU A 68 11.34 -10.84 17.68
CA LEU A 68 10.19 -11.70 17.35
C LEU A 68 10.59 -12.96 16.57
N GLN A 69 11.76 -12.95 15.93
CA GLN A 69 12.30 -14.08 15.17
C GLN A 69 13.28 -14.93 15.99
N GLU A 70 13.55 -14.57 17.25
CA GLU A 70 14.48 -15.27 18.13
C GLU A 70 13.78 -16.44 18.86
N THR A 71 14.49 -17.55 19.05
CA THR A 71 14.14 -18.54 20.09
C THR A 71 14.59 -18.06 21.47
N GLU A 72 14.20 -18.76 22.54
CA GLU A 72 14.63 -18.43 23.90
C GLU A 72 16.17 -18.48 24.05
N GLU A 73 16.83 -19.42 23.39
CA GLU A 73 18.29 -19.56 23.40
C GLU A 73 19.00 -18.46 22.60
N GLN A 74 18.27 -17.74 21.74
CA GLN A 74 18.79 -16.70 20.85
C GLN A 74 18.44 -15.29 21.33
N ARG A 75 17.83 -15.17 22.51
CA ARG A 75 17.27 -13.91 22.98
C ARG A 75 18.33 -12.81 23.06
N GLY A 76 18.08 -11.71 22.37
CA GLY A 76 18.95 -10.54 22.31
C GLY A 76 20.04 -10.62 21.24
N LEU A 77 20.12 -11.69 20.44
CA LEU A 77 21.09 -11.79 19.34
C LEU A 77 20.88 -10.72 18.27
N ALA A 78 19.64 -10.37 17.90
CA ALA A 78 19.37 -9.32 16.91
C ALA A 78 19.96 -7.98 17.36
N HIS A 79 19.76 -7.59 18.62
CA HIS A 79 20.32 -6.36 19.19
C HIS A 79 21.84 -6.45 19.36
N PHE A 80 22.36 -7.62 19.77
CA PHE A 80 23.80 -7.84 19.83
C PHE A 80 24.45 -7.68 18.45
N THR A 81 23.85 -8.27 17.41
CA THR A 81 24.31 -8.13 16.02
C THR A 81 24.26 -6.68 15.54
N GLU A 82 23.22 -5.92 15.88
CA GLU A 82 23.14 -4.48 15.60
C GLU A 82 24.37 -3.74 16.19
N HIS A 83 24.70 -4.00 17.45
CA HIS A 83 25.89 -3.40 18.05
C HIS A 83 27.19 -3.79 17.35
N MET A 84 27.31 -5.07 16.95
CA MET A 84 28.51 -5.57 16.29
C MET A 84 28.70 -5.02 14.89
N ALA A 85 27.63 -4.58 14.21
CA ALA A 85 27.73 -3.94 12.89
C ALA A 85 28.60 -2.66 12.89
N PHE A 86 28.79 -2.04 14.06
CA PHE A 86 29.64 -0.85 14.23
C PHE A 86 31.04 -1.14 14.77
N LYS A 87 31.43 -2.41 14.93
CA LYS A 87 32.69 -2.81 15.58
C LYS A 87 33.81 -3.21 14.61
N GLY A 88 33.55 -3.21 13.30
CA GLY A 88 34.55 -3.48 12.27
C GLY A 88 33.99 -4.25 11.09
N THR A 89 34.54 -4.00 9.91
CA THR A 89 34.20 -4.65 8.65
C THR A 89 35.47 -5.07 7.91
N THR A 90 35.39 -6.04 7.01
CA THR A 90 36.49 -6.49 6.14
C THR A 90 36.53 -5.73 4.83
#